data_AF-A0A4Q5QPY5-F1
#
_entry.id   AF-A0A4Q5QPY5-F1
#
_cell.length_a   1.000
_cell.length_b   1.000
_cell.length_c   1.000
_cell.angle_alpha   90.00
_cell.angle_beta   90.00
_cell.angle_gamma   90.00
#
_symmetry.space_group_name_H-M   'P 1'
#
loop_
_entity.id
_entity.type
_entity.pdbx_description
1 polymer ?
#
loop_
_entity_poly.entity_id
_entity_poly.type
_entity_poly.pdbx_seq_one_letter_code
_entity_poly.pdbx_strand_id
1 'polypeptide(L)'
;MAMHKYNMGVVGNCSYMAYIDINADVRWMCMPRFDSSFLFGSLLDEKKGGHFKIRPANEGYTSKQYYINNTNILCTEFSGPEGSFRVVDCAPRMTIHERNFRPFMLVRKIELISGTPIVKTSCLPVDNYGESRPEVATGSNHISYLNLSSLVRLTTDIPINYVLQNQGFLLDQHRYMVLTYGEPLEAPLADTADRFIKKTTEYWQNWIKHCHLPNIYQEQVIRSALVLKLHQYEDTGGIIASGTTSLPEHDTGMRNWDYRYCWFRDAYYTLKAINQLGHFEELEKYFDFVNGCRAN
;
A
#
# COMPACT_ATOMS: atom_id res chain seq x y z
N MET A 1 -4.77 30.13 7.23
CA MET A 1 -4.11 29.25 6.23
C MET A 1 -4.95 28.01 6.06
N ALA A 2 -5.26 27.61 4.83
CA ALA A 2 -5.90 26.32 4.59
C ALA A 2 -4.94 25.21 5.05
N MET A 3 -5.46 24.22 5.78
CA MET A 3 -4.66 23.07 6.22
C MET A 3 -4.15 22.34 4.97
N HIS A 4 -2.81 22.27 4.80
CA HIS A 4 -2.21 21.43 3.76
C HIS A 4 -2.61 19.99 4.03
N LYS A 5 -3.35 19.37 3.10
CA LYS A 5 -3.73 17.96 3.17
C LYS A 5 -3.17 17.24 1.96
N TYR A 6 -2.35 16.23 2.21
CA TYR A 6 -2.01 15.26 1.18
C TYR A 6 -3.21 14.33 0.99
N ASN A 7 -3.90 14.45 -0.14
CA ASN A 7 -5.06 13.62 -0.47
C ASN A 7 -4.60 12.24 -0.91
N MET A 8 -4.22 11.41 0.07
CA MET A 8 -3.74 10.04 -0.13
C MET A 8 -4.37 9.08 0.86
N GLY A 9 -4.60 7.85 0.42
CA GLY A 9 -4.90 6.69 1.25
C GLY A 9 -3.63 5.90 1.53
N VAL A 10 -3.69 5.01 2.53
CA VAL A 10 -2.58 4.16 2.94
C VAL A 10 -3.01 2.70 2.93
N VAL A 11 -2.19 1.84 2.35
CA VAL A 11 -2.35 0.38 2.40
C VAL A 11 -1.08 -0.25 2.96
N GLY A 12 -1.21 -1.40 3.60
CA GLY A 12 -0.06 -2.10 4.18
C GLY A 12 -0.47 -3.40 4.86
N ASN A 13 0.51 -4.21 5.22
CA ASN A 13 0.30 -5.52 5.86
C ASN A 13 1.13 -5.71 7.14
N CYS A 14 1.59 -4.61 7.74
CA CYS A 14 2.50 -4.57 8.90
C CYS A 14 3.93 -5.07 8.59
N SER A 15 4.28 -5.28 7.32
CA SER A 15 5.67 -5.48 6.88
C SER A 15 6.15 -4.36 5.97
N TYR A 16 5.24 -3.79 5.17
CA TYR A 16 5.47 -2.58 4.39
C TYR A 16 4.19 -1.74 4.33
N MET A 17 4.33 -0.51 3.83
CA MET A 17 3.23 0.44 3.60
C MET A 17 3.38 1.13 2.26
N ALA A 18 2.26 1.53 1.67
CA ALA A 18 2.19 2.31 0.45
C ALA A 18 1.17 3.45 0.58
N TYR A 19 1.49 4.61 0.01
CA TYR A 19 0.60 5.78 -0.04
C TYR A 19 0.13 5.99 -1.47
N ILE A 20 -1.18 6.12 -1.63
CA ILE A 20 -1.86 6.10 -2.92
C ILE A 20 -2.73 7.35 -3.04
N ASP A 21 -2.49 8.16 -4.06
CA ASP A 21 -3.26 9.39 -4.25
C ASP A 21 -4.69 9.13 -4.78
N ILE A 22 -5.49 10.19 -4.86
CA ILE A 22 -6.86 10.15 -5.41
C ILE A 22 -6.92 9.80 -6.90
N ASN A 23 -5.78 9.68 -7.59
CA ASN A 23 -5.69 9.25 -8.98
C ASN A 23 -5.17 7.81 -9.10
N ALA A 24 -5.18 7.05 -8.00
CA ALA A 24 -4.66 5.69 -7.92
C ALA A 24 -3.20 5.58 -8.39
N ASP A 25 -2.37 6.58 -8.09
CA ASP A 25 -0.92 6.51 -8.20
C ASP A 25 -0.32 6.09 -6.85
N VAL A 26 0.50 5.04 -6.85
CA VAL A 26 1.33 4.70 -5.69
C VAL A 26 2.53 5.67 -5.66
N ARG A 27 2.40 6.71 -4.82
CA ARG A 27 3.35 7.82 -4.71
C ARG A 27 4.51 7.55 -3.77
N TRP A 28 4.29 6.66 -2.81
CA TRP A 28 5.28 6.24 -1.83
C TRP A 28 5.12 4.76 -1.51
N MET A 29 6.19 3.97 -1.58
CA MET A 29 6.23 2.59 -1.11
C MET A 29 7.68 2.14 -0.93
N CYS A 30 8.03 1.69 0.27
CA CYS A 30 9.34 1.09 0.58
C CYS A 30 9.16 -0.42 0.75
N MET A 31 10.11 -1.21 0.24
CA MET A 31 10.17 -2.65 0.44
C MET A 31 11.63 -3.11 0.56
N PRO A 32 11.93 -4.17 1.34
CA PRO A 32 10.99 -5.00 2.09
C PRO A 32 10.63 -4.44 3.48
N ARG A 33 11.28 -3.35 3.92
CA ARG A 33 11.04 -2.72 5.23
C ARG A 33 10.64 -1.26 5.09
N PHE A 34 10.17 -0.67 6.18
CA PHE A 34 9.83 0.75 6.22
C PHE A 34 11.03 1.67 5.96
N ASP A 35 12.21 1.31 6.49
CA ASP A 35 13.46 2.08 6.35
C ASP A 35 14.22 1.79 5.05
N SER A 36 13.75 0.83 4.24
CA SER A 36 14.34 0.52 2.93
C SER A 36 14.25 1.70 1.96
N SER A 37 15.04 1.66 0.90
CA SER A 37 14.82 2.58 -0.22
C SER A 37 13.41 2.43 -0.78
N PHE A 38 12.87 3.50 -1.36
CA PHE A 38 11.57 3.42 -2.00
C PHE A 38 11.64 2.66 -3.33
N LEU A 39 10.64 1.82 -3.60
CA LEU A 39 10.32 1.37 -4.96
C LEU A 39 9.57 2.45 -5.72
N PHE A 40 8.71 3.20 -5.01
CA PHE A 40 7.99 4.35 -5.51
C PHE A 40 8.13 5.50 -4.51
N GLY A 41 8.60 6.65 -4.95
CA GLY A 41 8.94 7.81 -4.14
C GLY A 41 8.68 9.12 -4.89
N SER A 42 7.74 9.11 -5.84
CA SER A 42 7.35 10.31 -6.58
C SER A 42 6.79 11.42 -5.70
N LEU A 43 6.42 11.10 -4.45
CA LEU A 43 6.13 12.09 -3.41
C LEU A 43 7.32 13.00 -3.06
N LEU A 44 8.56 12.49 -3.16
CA LEU A 44 9.78 13.29 -2.96
C LEU A 44 10.34 13.86 -4.28
N ASP A 45 10.32 13.07 -5.34
CA ASP A 45 10.79 13.50 -6.66
C ASP A 45 9.93 12.86 -7.77
N GLU A 46 9.10 13.65 -8.43
CA GLU A 46 8.17 13.15 -9.46
C GLU A 46 8.86 12.50 -10.67
N LYS A 47 10.12 12.86 -10.95
CA LYS A 47 10.87 12.41 -12.13
C LYS A 47 11.72 11.17 -11.83
N LYS A 48 12.40 11.18 -10.68
CA LYS A 48 13.29 10.08 -10.27
C LYS A 48 12.59 9.02 -9.44
N GLY A 49 11.55 9.39 -8.70
CA GLY A 49 10.95 8.56 -7.67
C GLY A 49 10.24 7.30 -8.15
N GLY A 50 10.00 7.13 -9.45
CA GLY A 50 9.17 6.01 -9.93
C GLY A 50 7.70 6.15 -9.51
N HIS A 51 6.84 5.28 -10.02
CA HIS A 51 5.41 5.29 -9.74
C HIS A 51 4.69 4.00 -10.16
N PHE A 52 3.47 3.82 -9.66
CA PHE A 52 2.57 2.79 -10.15
C PHE A 52 1.16 3.37 -10.32
N LYS A 53 0.76 3.64 -11.57
CA LYS A 53 -0.46 4.37 -11.93
C LYS A 53 -1.49 3.45 -12.58
N ILE A 54 -2.75 3.66 -12.22
CA ILE A 54 -3.92 3.12 -12.92
C ILE A 54 -4.94 4.24 -13.04
N ARG A 55 -5.22 4.73 -14.25
CA ARG A 55 -6.05 5.92 -14.45
C ARG A 55 -6.88 5.84 -15.73
N PRO A 56 -7.98 6.62 -15.83
CA PRO A 56 -8.68 6.81 -17.09
C PRO A 56 -7.72 7.35 -18.16
N ALA A 57 -7.86 6.86 -19.39
CA ALA A 57 -7.07 7.34 -20.52
C ALA A 57 -7.53 8.71 -21.02
N ASN A 58 -8.84 8.96 -20.87
CA ASN A 58 -9.55 10.14 -21.35
C ASN A 58 -9.86 11.10 -20.20
N GLU A 59 -10.09 12.36 -20.53
CA GLU A 59 -10.44 13.40 -19.58
C GLU A 59 -11.93 13.33 -19.16
N GLY A 60 -12.34 14.18 -18.22
CA GLY A 60 -13.73 14.26 -17.77
C GLY A 60 -14.14 13.21 -16.73
N TYR A 61 -13.18 12.45 -16.20
CA TYR A 61 -13.41 11.57 -15.06
C TYR A 61 -13.23 12.32 -13.74
N THR A 62 -14.08 11.98 -12.78
CA THR A 62 -13.92 12.34 -11.37
C THR A 62 -13.49 11.12 -10.57
N SER A 63 -12.77 11.34 -9.47
CA SER A 63 -12.36 10.25 -8.59
C SER A 63 -12.86 10.41 -7.16
N LYS A 64 -13.17 9.28 -6.54
CA LYS A 64 -13.55 9.18 -5.12
C LYS A 64 -12.79 8.04 -4.48
N GLN A 65 -12.13 8.34 -3.36
CA GLN A 65 -11.36 7.35 -2.62
C GLN A 65 -12.04 7.00 -1.28
N TYR A 66 -12.07 5.72 -0.93
CA TYR A 66 -12.64 5.21 0.31
C TYR A 66 -12.03 3.86 0.67
N TYR A 67 -12.12 3.44 1.94
CA TYR A 67 -11.72 2.09 2.34
C TYR A 67 -12.89 1.12 2.25
N ILE A 68 -12.62 -0.15 1.97
CA ILE A 68 -13.60 -1.21 2.27
C ILE A 68 -13.86 -1.18 3.78
N ASN A 69 -15.14 -1.24 4.17
CA ASN A 69 -15.56 -1.03 5.56
C ASN A 69 -14.77 -1.88 6.56
N ASN A 70 -14.22 -1.21 7.59
CA ASN A 70 -13.39 -1.80 8.64
C ASN A 70 -12.14 -2.53 8.13
N THR A 71 -11.46 -2.00 7.10
CA THR A 71 -10.23 -2.58 6.56
C THR A 71 -9.15 -1.55 6.20
N ASN A 72 -7.94 -2.05 5.90
CA ASN A 72 -6.85 -1.32 5.23
C ASN A 72 -6.81 -1.57 3.71
N ILE A 73 -7.95 -1.89 3.09
CA ILE A 73 -8.05 -2.07 1.63
C ILE A 73 -8.68 -0.81 1.05
N LEU A 74 -7.96 -0.19 0.12
CA LEU A 74 -8.30 1.12 -0.43
C LEU A 74 -8.98 0.95 -1.79
N CYS A 75 -10.05 1.69 -2.02
CA CYS A 75 -10.78 1.77 -3.26
C CYS A 75 -10.65 3.18 -3.82
N THR A 76 -10.20 3.31 -5.07
CA THR A 76 -10.26 4.55 -5.82
C THR A 76 -11.18 4.34 -7.02
N GLU A 77 -12.35 4.96 -6.97
CA GLU A 77 -13.40 4.85 -7.98
C GLU A 77 -13.35 6.03 -8.93
N PHE A 78 -13.40 5.75 -10.23
CA PHE A 78 -13.43 6.73 -11.30
C PHE A 78 -14.78 6.69 -12.01
N SER A 79 -15.42 7.84 -12.15
CA SER A 79 -16.69 7.98 -12.88
C SER A 79 -16.57 9.05 -13.96
N GLY A 80 -16.93 8.70 -15.19
CA GLY A 80 -16.85 9.59 -16.34
C GLY A 80 -17.85 9.22 -17.45
N PRO A 81 -17.80 9.90 -18.61
CA PRO A 81 -18.81 9.77 -19.67
C PRO A 81 -18.90 8.38 -20.31
N GLU A 82 -17.79 7.64 -20.37
CA GLU A 82 -17.71 6.34 -21.07
C GLU A 82 -17.98 5.15 -20.16
N GLY A 83 -18.10 5.39 -18.85
CA GLY A 83 -18.25 4.34 -17.86
C GLY A 83 -17.62 4.68 -16.52
N SER A 84 -17.57 3.69 -15.64
CA SER A 84 -16.95 3.80 -14.33
C SER A 84 -16.18 2.53 -14.01
N PHE A 85 -15.08 2.69 -13.28
CA PHE A 85 -14.29 1.56 -12.79
C PHE A 85 -13.69 1.91 -11.44
N ARG A 86 -13.26 0.90 -10.69
CA ARG A 86 -12.63 1.04 -9.38
C ARG A 86 -11.31 0.31 -9.34
N VAL A 87 -10.32 0.96 -8.75
CA VAL A 87 -9.04 0.33 -8.40
C VAL A 87 -9.11 -0.08 -6.93
N VAL A 88 -8.97 -1.37 -6.67
CA VAL A 88 -8.89 -1.94 -5.32
C VAL A 88 -7.44 -2.26 -5.02
N ASP A 89 -6.85 -1.51 -4.10
CA ASP A 89 -5.47 -1.66 -3.65
C ASP A 89 -5.42 -2.44 -2.34
N CYS A 90 -4.74 -3.58 -2.36
CA CYS A 90 -4.66 -4.51 -1.24
C CYS A 90 -3.21 -4.94 -1.01
N ALA A 91 -2.72 -4.74 0.22
CA ALA A 91 -1.52 -5.38 0.74
C ALA A 91 -1.95 -6.68 1.44
N PRO A 92 -1.69 -7.88 0.86
CA PRO A 92 -2.23 -9.12 1.39
C PRO A 92 -1.76 -9.38 2.81
N ARG A 93 -2.72 -9.74 3.67
CA ARG A 93 -2.49 -10.13 5.05
C ARG A 93 -3.56 -11.12 5.48
N MET A 94 -3.16 -12.33 5.85
CA MET A 94 -4.10 -13.36 6.28
C MET A 94 -3.40 -14.39 7.16
N THR A 95 -4.19 -15.31 7.72
CA THR A 95 -3.65 -16.50 8.39
C THR A 95 -3.74 -17.69 7.45
N ILE A 96 -2.62 -18.38 7.24
CA ILE A 96 -2.53 -19.62 6.46
C ILE A 96 -1.90 -20.68 7.35
N HIS A 97 -2.59 -21.80 7.55
CA HIS A 97 -2.12 -22.88 8.44
C HIS A 97 -1.68 -22.36 9.82
N GLU A 98 -2.51 -21.52 10.45
CA GLU A 98 -2.26 -20.90 11.76
C GLU A 98 -1.04 -19.97 11.83
N ARG A 99 -0.43 -19.63 10.68
CA ARG A 99 0.68 -18.69 10.59
C ARG A 99 0.25 -17.40 9.92
N ASN A 100 0.76 -16.28 10.42
CA ASN A 100 0.59 -14.99 9.78
C ASN A 100 1.31 -15.01 8.42
N PHE A 101 0.55 -14.77 7.35
CA PHE A 101 1.02 -14.68 5.99
C PHE A 101 0.86 -13.23 5.50
N ARG A 102 2.01 -12.57 5.30
CA ARG A 102 2.15 -11.15 4.95
C ARG A 102 3.18 -11.00 3.83
N PRO A 103 2.88 -11.48 2.61
CA PRO A 103 3.87 -11.51 1.53
C PRO A 103 4.23 -10.07 1.10
N PHE A 104 5.43 -9.88 0.55
CA PHE A 104 5.84 -8.62 -0.07
C PHE A 104 5.20 -8.47 -1.45
N MET A 105 3.88 -8.25 -1.45
CA MET A 105 3.07 -8.17 -2.66
C MET A 105 2.07 -7.03 -2.57
N LEU A 106 1.95 -6.22 -3.61
CA LEU A 106 0.84 -5.28 -3.78
C LEU A 106 -0.12 -5.83 -4.84
N VAL A 107 -1.35 -6.13 -4.43
CA VAL A 107 -2.44 -6.55 -5.32
C VAL A 107 -3.26 -5.33 -5.70
N ARG A 108 -3.40 -5.10 -7.00
CA ARG A 108 -4.26 -4.04 -7.56
C ARG A 108 -5.26 -4.67 -8.51
N LYS A 109 -6.55 -4.56 -8.19
CA LYS A 109 -7.64 -5.05 -9.05
C LYS A 109 -8.35 -3.87 -9.69
N ILE A 110 -8.49 -3.89 -11.01
CA ILE A 110 -9.25 -2.93 -11.79
C ILE A 110 -10.63 -3.54 -12.04
N GLU A 111 -11.62 -3.10 -11.28
CA GLU A 111 -13.00 -3.56 -11.36
C GLU A 111 -13.81 -2.66 -12.29
N LEU A 112 -14.24 -3.21 -13.42
CA LEU A 112 -15.28 -2.58 -14.25
C LEU A 112 -16.58 -2.48 -13.46
N ILE A 113 -17.15 -1.26 -13.35
CA ILE A 113 -18.45 -1.01 -12.71
C ILE A 113 -19.54 -0.87 -13.77
N SER A 114 -19.30 -0.05 -14.79
CA SER A 114 -20.28 0.22 -15.85
C SER A 114 -19.61 0.77 -17.10
N GLY A 115 -20.30 0.66 -18.24
CA GLY A 115 -19.81 1.16 -19.53
C GLY A 115 -18.57 0.42 -20.02
N THR A 116 -17.74 1.11 -20.80
CA THR A 116 -16.52 0.58 -21.39
C THR A 116 -15.40 1.63 -21.32
N PRO A 117 -14.94 2.00 -20.11
CA PRO A 117 -13.94 3.04 -19.94
C PRO A 117 -12.59 2.59 -20.52
N ILE A 118 -11.82 3.53 -21.07
CA ILE A 118 -10.45 3.26 -21.50
C ILE A 118 -9.49 3.54 -20.33
N VAL A 119 -8.65 2.57 -19.98
CA VAL A 119 -7.73 2.62 -18.83
C VAL A 119 -6.28 2.60 -19.29
N LYS A 120 -5.43 3.42 -18.68
CA LYS A 120 -3.97 3.41 -18.82
C LYS A 120 -3.32 2.93 -17.52
N THR A 121 -2.28 2.13 -17.65
CA THR A 121 -1.49 1.65 -16.52
C THR A 121 -0.01 1.83 -16.79
N SER A 122 0.76 2.15 -15.74
CA SER A 122 2.22 2.20 -15.82
C SER A 122 2.81 1.80 -14.46
N CYS A 123 3.90 1.03 -14.50
CA CYS A 123 4.62 0.61 -13.29
C CYS A 123 6.12 0.77 -13.55
N LEU A 124 6.73 1.67 -12.80
CA LEU A 124 8.13 2.05 -12.91
C LEU A 124 8.74 2.05 -11.51
N PRO A 125 9.10 0.87 -10.96
CA PRO A 125 9.83 0.80 -9.72
C PRO A 125 11.25 1.32 -9.92
N VAL A 126 11.83 1.86 -8.86
CA VAL A 126 13.23 2.29 -8.78
C VAL A 126 13.87 1.75 -7.52
N ASP A 127 15.16 1.96 -7.35
CA ASP A 127 15.86 1.67 -6.10
C ASP A 127 16.90 2.78 -5.83
N ASN A 128 17.58 2.70 -4.69
CA ASN A 128 18.56 3.67 -4.24
C ASN A 128 18.05 5.12 -4.37
N TYR A 129 16.81 5.33 -3.92
CA TYR A 129 16.09 6.60 -3.88
C TYR A 129 15.96 7.26 -5.27
N GLY A 130 15.80 6.43 -6.31
CA GLY A 130 15.59 6.88 -7.69
C GLY A 130 16.86 7.02 -8.52
N GLU A 131 18.04 6.75 -7.95
CA GLU A 131 19.31 6.73 -8.67
C GLU A 131 19.49 5.44 -9.48
N SER A 132 18.90 4.33 -9.03
CA SER A 132 18.96 3.05 -9.73
C SER A 132 17.65 2.79 -10.48
N ARG A 133 17.74 2.60 -11.79
CA ARG A 133 16.63 2.19 -12.65
C ARG A 133 16.79 0.74 -13.05
N PRO A 134 15.69 -0.04 -13.08
CA PRO A 134 15.78 -1.44 -13.43
C PRO A 134 16.03 -1.63 -14.92
N GLU A 135 16.72 -2.72 -15.26
CA GLU A 135 16.58 -3.31 -16.58
C GLU A 135 15.24 -4.05 -16.66
N VAL A 136 14.57 -3.95 -17.81
CA VAL A 136 13.22 -4.49 -17.99
C VAL A 136 13.29 -5.73 -18.87
N ALA A 137 12.90 -6.87 -18.31
CA ALA A 137 12.68 -8.11 -19.05
C ALA A 137 11.18 -8.42 -19.09
N THR A 138 10.69 -8.91 -20.23
CA THR A 138 9.27 -9.23 -20.42
C THR A 138 9.05 -10.72 -20.58
N GLY A 139 7.98 -11.23 -19.98
CA GLY A 139 7.40 -12.52 -20.29
C GLY A 139 6.01 -12.36 -20.89
N SER A 140 5.31 -13.48 -21.12
CA SER A 140 3.98 -13.47 -21.75
C SER A 140 2.91 -12.75 -20.91
N ASN A 141 3.06 -12.74 -19.59
CA ASN A 141 2.08 -12.24 -18.62
C ASN A 141 2.72 -11.46 -17.46
N HIS A 142 3.98 -11.05 -17.63
CA HIS A 142 4.71 -10.34 -16.57
C HIS A 142 5.82 -9.45 -17.10
N ILE A 143 6.21 -8.50 -16.25
CA ILE A 143 7.38 -7.64 -16.41
C ILE A 143 8.29 -7.88 -15.21
N SER A 144 9.54 -8.24 -15.46
CA SER A 144 10.58 -8.38 -14.46
C SER A 144 11.47 -7.14 -14.48
N TYR A 145 11.64 -6.52 -13.32
CA TYR A 145 12.49 -5.37 -13.10
C TYR A 145 13.77 -5.86 -12.40
N LEU A 146 14.84 -5.94 -13.17
CA LEU A 146 16.15 -6.48 -12.78
C LEU A 146 17.05 -5.35 -12.25
N ASN A 147 18.19 -5.71 -11.66
CA ASN A 147 19.18 -4.76 -11.11
C ASN A 147 18.65 -3.82 -10.01
N LEU A 148 17.66 -4.28 -9.26
CA LEU A 148 17.25 -3.71 -7.98
C LEU A 148 17.80 -4.59 -6.85
N SER A 149 17.68 -4.15 -5.60
CA SER A 149 18.14 -4.90 -4.40
C SER A 149 17.50 -6.28 -4.25
N SER A 150 16.39 -6.55 -4.93
CA SER A 150 15.75 -7.85 -5.03
C SER A 150 15.02 -7.98 -6.36
N LEU A 151 14.57 -9.19 -6.69
CA LEU A 151 13.70 -9.42 -7.84
C LEU A 151 12.38 -8.68 -7.62
N VAL A 152 12.03 -7.76 -8.52
CA VAL A 152 10.70 -7.15 -8.54
C VAL A 152 10.00 -7.58 -9.80
N ARG A 153 8.79 -8.14 -9.67
CA ARG A 153 8.01 -8.61 -10.81
C ARG A 153 6.57 -8.14 -10.73
N LEU A 154 6.09 -7.56 -11.82
CA LEU A 154 4.69 -7.27 -12.06
C LEU A 154 4.07 -8.40 -12.88
N THR A 155 3.08 -9.10 -12.32
CA THR A 155 2.29 -10.10 -13.04
C THR A 155 0.91 -9.53 -13.34
N THR A 156 0.44 -9.64 -14.58
CA THR A 156 -0.80 -8.99 -15.04
C THR A 156 -1.48 -9.75 -16.16
N ASP A 157 -2.80 -9.64 -16.27
CA ASP A 157 -3.61 -10.09 -17.41
C ASP A 157 -3.83 -8.97 -18.45
N ILE A 158 -3.26 -7.78 -18.22
CA ILE A 158 -3.19 -6.69 -19.18
C ILE A 158 -2.06 -6.97 -20.18
N PRO A 159 -2.26 -6.75 -21.50
CA PRO A 159 -1.18 -6.89 -22.47
C PRO A 159 0.08 -6.09 -22.08
N ILE A 160 1.23 -6.75 -22.06
CA ILE A 160 2.48 -6.18 -21.53
C ILE A 160 2.91 -4.90 -22.25
N ASN A 161 2.72 -4.84 -23.56
CA ASN A 161 3.03 -3.65 -24.35
C ASN A 161 2.22 -2.43 -23.92
N TYR A 162 0.99 -2.62 -23.46
CA TYR A 162 0.12 -1.51 -23.04
C TYR A 162 0.62 -0.90 -21.72
N VAL A 163 1.14 -1.74 -20.82
CA VAL A 163 1.78 -1.29 -19.57
C VAL A 163 3.08 -0.55 -19.85
N LEU A 164 3.96 -1.11 -20.70
CA LEU A 164 5.27 -0.53 -21.01
C LEU A 164 5.18 0.79 -21.78
N GLN A 165 4.25 0.88 -22.73
CA GLN A 165 4.06 2.07 -23.55
C GLN A 165 3.05 3.05 -22.95
N ASN A 166 2.49 2.75 -21.77
CA ASN A 166 1.44 3.54 -21.13
C ASN A 166 0.26 3.82 -22.10
N GLN A 167 -0.12 2.78 -22.86
CA GLN A 167 -1.19 2.81 -23.84
C GLN A 167 -2.53 2.48 -23.18
N GLY A 168 -3.60 3.13 -23.65
CA GLY A 168 -4.95 2.86 -23.18
C GLY A 168 -5.49 1.56 -23.75
N PHE A 169 -6.17 0.76 -22.93
CA PHE A 169 -7.00 -0.37 -23.37
C PHE A 169 -8.44 -0.18 -22.93
N LEU A 170 -9.37 -0.78 -23.67
CA LEU A 170 -10.77 -0.88 -23.27
C LEU A 170 -10.89 -1.82 -22.06
N LEU A 171 -11.48 -1.34 -20.97
CA LEU A 171 -11.80 -2.19 -19.82
C LEU A 171 -13.17 -2.87 -20.06
N ASP A 172 -13.13 -4.10 -20.53
CA ASP A 172 -14.28 -4.96 -20.85
C ASP A 172 -14.59 -5.98 -19.74
N GLN A 173 -13.62 -6.27 -18.89
CA GLN A 173 -13.73 -7.13 -17.72
C GLN A 173 -12.76 -6.67 -16.63
N HIS A 174 -12.82 -7.32 -15.47
CA HIS A 174 -11.86 -7.05 -14.41
C HIS A 174 -10.43 -7.38 -14.85
N ARG A 175 -9.48 -6.54 -14.47
CA ARG A 175 -8.04 -6.74 -14.70
C ARG A 175 -7.29 -6.77 -13.39
N TYR A 176 -6.14 -7.44 -13.38
CA TYR A 176 -5.38 -7.71 -12.17
C TYR A 176 -3.92 -7.37 -12.40
N MET A 177 -3.31 -6.70 -11.44
CA MET A 177 -1.90 -6.38 -11.42
C MET A 177 -1.35 -6.72 -10.05
N VAL A 178 -0.40 -7.66 -9.99
CA VAL A 178 0.25 -8.06 -8.73
C VAL A 178 1.74 -7.76 -8.83
N LEU A 179 2.21 -6.81 -8.04
CA LEU A 179 3.63 -6.49 -7.90
C LEU A 179 4.20 -7.31 -6.74
N THR A 180 5.29 -8.01 -6.98
CA THR A 180 5.99 -8.86 -6.01
C THR A 180 7.41 -8.34 -5.78
N TYR A 181 7.91 -8.45 -4.55
CA TYR A 181 9.31 -8.21 -4.19
C TYR A 181 9.90 -9.49 -3.58
N GLY A 182 10.95 -10.02 -4.20
CA GLY A 182 11.47 -11.36 -3.92
C GLY A 182 10.80 -12.42 -4.79
N GLU A 183 10.21 -13.44 -4.17
CA GLU A 183 9.63 -14.57 -4.89
C GLU A 183 8.42 -14.15 -5.75
N PRO A 184 8.38 -14.55 -7.04
CA PRO A 184 7.30 -14.19 -7.92
C PRO A 184 6.01 -14.95 -7.60
N LEU A 185 4.88 -14.41 -8.06
CA LEU A 185 3.59 -15.10 -8.00
C LEU A 185 3.52 -16.19 -9.09
N GLU A 186 3.64 -17.45 -8.70
CA GLU A 186 3.48 -18.62 -9.56
C GLU A 186 2.14 -19.34 -9.29
N ALA A 187 1.03 -18.66 -9.58
CA ALA A 187 -0.33 -19.17 -9.38
C ALA A 187 -1.34 -18.47 -10.32
N PRO A 188 -2.57 -18.99 -10.48
CA PRO A 188 -3.62 -18.29 -11.23
C PRO A 188 -3.85 -16.88 -10.69
N LEU A 189 -3.61 -15.88 -11.54
CA LEU A 189 -3.53 -14.47 -11.14
C LEU A 189 -4.85 -13.96 -10.54
N ALA A 190 -5.96 -14.07 -11.29
CA ALA A 190 -7.25 -13.54 -10.88
C ALA A 190 -7.76 -14.23 -9.60
N ASP A 191 -7.75 -15.56 -9.56
CA ASP A 191 -8.19 -16.33 -8.39
C ASP A 191 -7.35 -16.01 -7.15
N THR A 192 -6.03 -15.86 -7.31
CA THR A 192 -5.15 -15.53 -6.19
C THR A 192 -5.38 -14.11 -5.71
N ALA A 193 -5.52 -13.15 -6.61
CA ALA A 193 -5.79 -11.75 -6.26
C ALA A 193 -7.13 -11.61 -5.51
N ASP A 194 -8.22 -12.18 -6.03
CA ASP A 194 -9.54 -12.14 -5.40
C ASP A 194 -9.54 -12.86 -4.04
N ARG A 195 -8.89 -14.03 -3.95
CA ARG A 195 -8.73 -14.74 -2.68
C ARG A 195 -7.93 -13.92 -1.66
N PHE A 196 -6.86 -13.25 -2.08
CA PHE A 196 -6.04 -12.42 -1.21
C PHE A 196 -6.79 -11.20 -0.71
N ILE A 197 -7.53 -10.50 -1.58
CA ILE A 197 -8.42 -9.38 -1.20
C ILE A 197 -9.42 -9.89 -0.16
N LYS A 198 -10.15 -10.97 -0.46
CA LYS A 198 -11.15 -11.55 0.45
C LYS A 198 -10.57 -11.91 1.81
N LYS A 199 -9.46 -12.65 1.84
CA LYS A 199 -8.81 -13.09 3.09
C LYS A 199 -8.27 -11.92 3.90
N THR A 200 -7.81 -10.87 3.22
CA THR A 200 -7.35 -9.63 3.86
C THR A 200 -8.51 -8.82 4.43
N THR A 201 -9.67 -8.78 3.74
CA THR A 201 -10.90 -8.22 4.28
C THR A 201 -11.32 -8.95 5.56
N GLU A 202 -11.37 -10.28 5.51
CA GLU A 202 -11.70 -11.13 6.68
C GLU A 202 -10.75 -10.86 7.84
N TYR A 203 -9.44 -10.76 7.57
CA TYR A 203 -8.42 -10.46 8.60
C TYR A 203 -8.71 -9.13 9.31
N TRP A 204 -8.83 -8.03 8.56
CA TRP A 204 -9.00 -6.71 9.17
C TRP A 204 -10.33 -6.56 9.91
N GLN A 205 -11.41 -7.10 9.34
CA GLN A 205 -12.71 -7.09 9.99
C GLN A 205 -12.70 -7.92 11.28
N ASN A 206 -12.01 -9.06 11.28
CA ASN A 206 -11.84 -9.84 12.49
C ASN A 206 -10.96 -9.13 13.52
N TRP A 207 -9.88 -8.46 13.10
CA TRP A 207 -9.06 -7.66 14.01
C TRP A 207 -9.91 -6.57 14.69
N ILE A 208 -10.73 -5.83 13.93
CA ILE A 208 -11.64 -4.81 14.47
C ILE A 208 -12.73 -5.39 15.38
N LYS A 209 -13.25 -6.60 15.10
CA LYS A 209 -14.23 -7.25 15.99
C LYS A 209 -13.68 -7.52 17.40
N HIS A 210 -12.35 -7.62 17.55
CA HIS A 210 -11.70 -7.79 18.85
C HIS A 210 -11.32 -6.45 19.49
N CYS A 211 -11.62 -5.30 18.87
CA CYS A 211 -11.46 -3.98 19.47
C CYS A 211 -12.64 -3.65 20.41
N HIS A 212 -12.33 -3.03 21.54
CA HIS A 212 -13.29 -2.34 22.40
C HIS A 212 -13.57 -0.94 21.83
N LEU A 213 -14.58 -0.86 20.96
CA LEU A 213 -14.92 0.38 20.27
C LEU A 213 -15.92 1.23 21.06
N PRO A 214 -15.71 2.55 21.17
CA PRO A 214 -16.69 3.46 21.75
C PRO A 214 -17.90 3.63 20.81
N ASN A 215 -19.04 4.04 21.37
CA ASN A 215 -20.26 4.34 20.61
C ASN A 215 -20.21 5.72 19.92
N ILE A 216 -19.34 6.62 20.37
CA ILE A 216 -19.18 7.97 19.83
C ILE A 216 -17.91 8.00 18.98
N TYR A 217 -17.97 8.61 17.79
CA TYR A 217 -16.85 8.70 16.84
C TYR A 217 -16.26 7.34 16.43
N GLN A 218 -17.09 6.30 16.39
CA GLN A 218 -16.65 4.93 16.16
C GLN A 218 -15.88 4.78 14.83
N GLU A 219 -16.36 5.38 13.75
CA GLU A 219 -15.71 5.32 12.43
C GLU A 219 -14.30 5.92 12.46
N GLN A 220 -14.14 7.06 13.15
CA GLN A 220 -12.84 7.72 13.30
C GLN A 220 -11.88 6.86 14.14
N VAL A 221 -12.38 6.27 15.24
CA VAL A 221 -11.59 5.37 16.09
C VAL A 221 -11.13 4.14 15.34
N ILE A 222 -12.02 3.47 14.59
CA ILE A 222 -11.66 2.32 13.74
C ILE A 222 -10.59 2.71 12.72
N ARG A 223 -10.79 3.83 12.03
CA ARG A 223 -9.83 4.30 11.01
C ARG A 223 -8.46 4.59 11.63
N SER A 224 -8.42 5.26 12.78
CA SER A 224 -7.18 5.51 13.52
C SER A 224 -6.53 4.21 13.99
N ALA A 225 -7.29 3.27 14.57
CA ALA A 225 -6.78 1.99 15.04
C ALA A 225 -6.11 1.20 13.92
N LEU A 226 -6.76 1.10 12.75
CA LEU A 226 -6.24 0.42 11.58
C LEU A 226 -4.95 1.06 11.06
N VAL A 227 -4.85 2.40 11.05
CA VAL A 227 -3.61 3.09 10.65
C VAL A 227 -2.50 2.84 11.66
N LEU A 228 -2.77 2.98 12.95
CA LEU A 228 -1.80 2.71 14.02
C LEU A 228 -1.27 1.28 13.94
N LYS A 229 -2.14 0.31 13.65
CA LYS A 229 -1.73 -1.08 13.44
C LYS A 229 -0.77 -1.26 12.26
N LEU A 230 -0.96 -0.51 11.17
CA LEU A 230 -0.03 -0.54 10.03
C LEU A 230 1.38 -0.05 10.38
N HIS A 231 1.51 0.86 11.36
CA HIS A 231 2.79 1.43 11.77
C HIS A 231 3.63 0.48 12.64
N GLN A 232 3.04 -0.60 13.13
CA GLN A 232 3.80 -1.66 13.77
C GLN A 232 4.47 -2.55 12.72
N TYR A 233 5.80 -2.61 12.76
CA TYR A 233 6.57 -3.61 12.04
C TYR A 233 6.42 -4.96 12.73
N GLU A 234 5.62 -5.85 12.16
CA GLU A 234 5.21 -7.06 12.86
C GLU A 234 6.34 -8.06 13.10
N ASP A 235 7.42 -8.00 12.32
CA ASP A 235 8.52 -8.95 12.43
C ASP A 235 9.29 -8.79 13.75
N THR A 236 9.51 -7.54 14.17
CA THR A 236 10.22 -7.24 15.42
C THR A 236 9.30 -6.70 16.51
N GLY A 237 8.18 -6.09 16.16
CA GLY A 237 7.27 -5.38 17.07
C GLY A 237 7.51 -3.87 17.15
N GLY A 238 8.56 -3.35 16.52
CA GLY A 238 8.86 -1.92 16.49
C GLY A 238 7.73 -1.08 15.86
N ILE A 239 7.55 0.16 16.32
CA ILE A 239 6.48 1.05 15.85
C ILE A 239 7.10 2.31 15.26
N ILE A 240 6.85 2.56 13.97
CA ILE A 240 7.36 3.75 13.27
C ILE A 240 6.51 4.98 13.59
N ALA A 241 7.10 6.18 13.54
CA ALA A 241 6.35 7.41 13.75
C ALA A 241 5.48 7.81 12.53
N SER A 242 5.96 7.52 11.31
CA SER A 242 5.23 7.67 10.05
C SER A 242 5.83 6.76 8.97
N GLY A 243 5.05 6.41 7.95
CA GLY A 243 5.51 5.60 6.82
C GLY A 243 6.40 6.35 5.80
N THR A 244 6.64 7.65 5.97
CA THR A 244 7.42 8.50 5.04
C THR A 244 8.61 9.16 5.73
N THR A 245 9.61 9.59 4.93
CA THR A 245 10.76 10.40 5.38
C THR A 245 10.79 11.74 4.65
N SER A 246 11.49 12.71 5.22
CA SER A 246 11.96 13.92 4.51
C SER A 246 10.89 14.89 4.04
N LEU A 247 9.62 14.61 4.32
CA LEU A 247 8.52 15.57 4.17
C LEU A 247 8.53 16.55 5.34
N PRO A 248 8.43 17.86 5.09
CA PRO A 248 8.47 18.84 6.15
C PRO A 248 7.15 18.82 6.96
N GLU A 249 7.24 19.01 8.29
CA GLU A 249 6.04 19.09 9.16
C GLU A 249 5.10 20.26 8.78
N HIS A 250 5.62 21.28 8.09
CA HIS A 250 4.89 22.42 7.54
C HIS A 250 5.66 22.99 6.34
N ASP A 251 4.97 23.69 5.43
CA ASP A 251 5.44 24.10 4.08
C ASP A 251 6.82 24.82 4.01
N THR A 252 7.39 25.28 5.13
CA THR A 252 8.68 25.98 5.22
C THR A 252 9.58 25.50 6.39
N GLY A 253 9.25 24.36 7.00
CA GLY A 253 9.94 23.87 8.19
C GLY A 253 11.26 23.15 7.89
N MET A 254 12.25 23.31 8.79
CA MET A 254 13.53 22.59 8.72
C MET A 254 13.45 21.14 9.26
N ARG A 255 12.30 20.71 9.78
CA ARG A 255 12.10 19.36 10.33
C ARG A 255 11.67 18.42 9.21
N ASN A 256 12.66 17.85 8.52
CA ASN A 256 12.53 16.88 7.44
C ASN A 256 13.15 15.53 7.85
N TRP A 257 12.91 15.11 9.09
CA TRP A 257 13.46 13.88 9.64
C TRP A 257 12.95 12.63 8.91
N ASP A 258 13.65 11.52 9.14
CA ASP A 258 13.14 10.21 8.77
C ASP A 258 12.23 9.68 9.89
N TYR A 259 10.92 9.76 9.66
CA TYR A 259 9.91 9.30 10.62
C TYR A 259 9.61 7.80 10.49
N ARG A 260 10.29 7.08 9.59
CA ARG A 260 10.14 5.63 9.40
C ARG A 260 10.85 4.82 10.48
N TYR A 261 11.52 5.49 11.42
CA TYR A 261 12.16 4.90 12.58
C TYR A 261 11.26 4.90 13.82
N CYS A 262 11.60 4.04 14.77
CA CYS A 262 10.90 3.94 16.04
C CYS A 262 11.40 5.00 17.04
N TRP A 263 10.48 5.84 17.51
CA TRP A 263 10.71 6.80 18.59
C TRP A 263 9.92 6.35 19.82
N PHE A 264 10.58 6.21 20.97
CA PHE A 264 9.93 5.72 22.21
C PHE A 264 8.68 6.52 22.59
N ARG A 265 8.70 7.84 22.41
CA ARG A 265 7.56 8.72 22.70
C ARG A 265 6.35 8.38 21.82
N ASP A 266 6.57 8.27 20.51
CA ASP A 266 5.54 8.03 19.51
C ASP A 266 4.98 6.59 19.62
N ALA A 267 5.87 5.63 19.88
CA ALA A 267 5.49 4.25 20.17
C ALA A 267 4.65 4.16 21.45
N TYR A 268 5.01 4.87 22.52
CA TYR A 268 4.23 4.89 23.77
C TYR A 268 2.78 5.34 23.55
N TYR A 269 2.55 6.44 22.82
CA TYR A 269 1.20 6.91 22.53
C TYR A 269 0.41 5.93 21.66
N THR A 270 1.08 5.33 20.67
CA THR A 270 0.47 4.29 19.81
C THR A 270 0.03 3.08 20.63
N LEU A 271 0.90 2.56 21.49
CA LEU A 271 0.62 1.43 22.35
C LEU A 271 -0.48 1.73 23.36
N LYS A 272 -0.47 2.93 23.94
CA LYS A 272 -1.53 3.36 24.85
C LYS A 272 -2.89 3.34 24.16
N ALA A 273 -2.98 3.84 22.93
CA ALA A 273 -4.22 3.83 22.15
C ALA A 273 -4.67 2.41 21.80
N ILE A 274 -3.76 1.56 21.32
CA ILE A 274 -4.08 0.16 20.95
C ILE A 274 -4.51 -0.66 22.19
N ASN A 275 -3.84 -0.47 23.33
CA ASN A 275 -4.19 -1.14 24.59
C ASN A 275 -5.58 -0.71 25.09
N GLN A 276 -5.95 0.57 24.96
CA GLN A 276 -7.31 1.04 25.26
C GLN A 276 -8.39 0.39 24.39
N LEU A 277 -8.03 -0.11 23.21
CA LEU A 277 -8.91 -0.89 22.34
C LEU A 277 -8.90 -2.39 22.67
N GLY A 278 -8.16 -2.84 23.69
CA GLY A 278 -8.10 -4.25 24.14
C GLY A 278 -7.13 -5.13 23.35
N HIS A 279 -6.20 -4.54 22.62
CA HIS A 279 -5.16 -5.24 21.87
C HIS A 279 -3.85 -5.25 22.66
N PHE A 280 -3.55 -6.37 23.32
CA PHE A 280 -2.38 -6.52 24.20
C PHE A 280 -1.16 -7.12 23.49
N GLU A 281 -1.37 -7.93 22.44
CA GLU A 281 -0.28 -8.59 21.70
C GLU A 281 0.72 -7.58 21.10
N GLU A 282 0.22 -6.42 20.66
CA GLU A 282 1.04 -5.36 20.10
C GLU A 282 2.03 -4.80 21.13
N LEU A 283 1.64 -4.76 22.41
CA LEU A 283 2.48 -4.31 23.51
C LEU A 283 3.56 -5.33 23.86
N GLU A 284 3.21 -6.63 23.88
CA GLU A 284 4.18 -7.71 24.08
C GLU A 284 5.26 -7.71 23.00
N LYS A 285 4.85 -7.65 21.72
CA LYS A 285 5.79 -7.58 20.59
C LYS A 285 6.72 -6.35 20.69
N TYR A 286 6.18 -5.19 21.08
CA TYR A 286 7.02 -4.00 21.26
C TYR A 286 8.01 -4.17 22.44
N PHE A 287 7.62 -4.83 23.51
CA PHE A 287 8.52 -5.12 24.62
C PHE A 287 9.67 -6.04 24.17
N ASP A 288 9.38 -7.07 23.37
CA ASP A 288 10.38 -7.95 22.77
C ASP A 288 11.35 -7.19 21.86
N PHE A 289 10.83 -6.27 21.03
CA PHE A 289 11.65 -5.35 20.23
C PHE A 289 12.66 -4.57 21.08
N VAL A 290 12.18 -3.93 22.15
CA VAL A 290 13.03 -3.10 23.03
C VAL A 290 14.08 -3.96 23.72
N ASN A 291 13.74 -5.17 24.18
CA ASN A 291 14.71 -6.09 24.77
C ASN A 291 15.77 -6.52 23.74
N GLY A 292 15.37 -6.81 22.50
CA GLY A 292 16.28 -7.12 21.41
C GLY A 292 17.28 -5.98 21.12
N CYS A 293 16.85 -4.72 21.22
CA CYS A 293 17.75 -3.57 21.06
C CYS A 293 18.80 -3.45 22.17
N ARG A 294 18.54 -3.98 23.38
CA ARG A 294 19.50 -3.93 24.50
C ARG A 294 20.58 -5.02 24.43
N ALA A 295 20.36 -6.04 23.61
CA ALA A 295 21.26 -7.18 23.47
C ALA A 295 22.37 -6.96 22.41
N ASN A 296 22.31 -5.85 21.67
CA ASN A 296 23.33 -5.37 20.73
C ASN A 296 24.03 -4.12 21.28
#